data_AF-A0AAN9Q1I0-F1
#
_entry.id   AF-A0AAN9Q1I0-F1
#
_cell.length_a   1.000
_cell.length_b   1.000
_cell.length_c   1.000
_cell.angle_alpha   90.00
_cell.angle_beta   90.00
_cell.angle_gamma   90.00
#
_symmetry.space_group_name_H-M   'P 1'
#
loop_
_entity.id
_entity.type
_entity.pdbx_description
1 polymer ?
#
loop_
_entity_poly.entity_id
_entity_poly.type
_entity_poly.pdbx_seq_one_letter_code
_entity_poly.pdbx_strand_id
1 'polypeptide(L)'
;MKVLFNPEPCLSPLNSIFSNNLRTSTRFHLRPFAKPCAEDRHRLIVRRRFSSTPKAAFDSVTVEQFGIPEFDVRNPALSSSYRGSALPRPNPTVLEAQGRVCTGPTQSRPLDEQQAFKVFDTILRSARGELKDEEEVSKAQLGAFFAGMTIRANAFPEATQWSEGETRAMKMFWPLLVRVLPPDVIFVADPEGLMMGAGSSIGPQYVGNGTSEMRLVGALREVLAGGHLGFEEVQGVLKDVLPFQGGENPQGVSEALLSAFLIGQRMNRETDRELKAYCLAFDDEFGPPPVADVRSLTHYGEPYDGNTRFFRSTLFVAAVRSCYGESCLLHGVDWMPPKGGVTEEQMLKFMGANINLSPFKAKKLLEDDEVGFAYVSQREAYPSLYSLIRIREHIKKRPPLATTEKIQQYVKASGKEAIVAGFYHEGYEEPLLMLMKRRGVHAGLVVKGEEGGLSMTTRLRSVNTTRGHPVNYCSGFRSLDISCTSELGGVTRQGFSLEVNAKEHGFQPTDTPRTDRSVSKNIELGLAALGGEKGPSYDRIVLNAGMVDHLLGVNGAEDISVALDRAREAIDSGNALKRLINYIKVSHRVG
;
A
#
# COMPACT_ATOMS: atom_id res chain seq x y z
N MET A 1 40.47 -34.41 -33.90
CA MET A 1 41.90 -34.24 -34.28
C MET A 1 41.95 -33.46 -35.60
N LYS A 2 42.63 -32.30 -35.61
CA LYS A 2 43.04 -31.44 -36.75
C LYS A 2 41.91 -30.68 -37.51
N VAL A 3 41.71 -29.37 -37.29
CA VAL A 3 42.45 -28.14 -37.77
C VAL A 3 41.91 -27.69 -39.15
N LEU A 4 41.03 -26.67 -39.19
CA LEU A 4 41.25 -25.27 -39.65
C LEU A 4 41.73 -25.12 -41.11
N PHE A 5 41.00 -24.36 -41.94
CA PHE A 5 41.38 -23.01 -42.44
C PHE A 5 40.48 -22.54 -43.61
N ASN A 6 40.03 -21.28 -43.52
CA ASN A 6 39.51 -20.44 -44.60
C ASN A 6 40.61 -20.16 -45.65
N PRO A 7 40.30 -19.76 -46.90
CA PRO A 7 40.27 -18.32 -47.21
C PRO A 7 39.35 -17.88 -48.39
N GLU A 8 38.92 -16.60 -48.37
CA GLU A 8 38.63 -15.81 -49.60
C GLU A 8 39.94 -15.23 -50.17
N PRO A 9 40.01 -14.81 -51.46
CA PRO A 9 39.80 -13.38 -51.77
C PRO A 9 39.28 -13.01 -53.20
N CYS A 10 38.64 -11.83 -53.28
CA CYS A 10 38.71 -10.71 -54.25
C CYS A 10 38.72 -10.86 -55.81
N LEU A 11 37.70 -10.20 -56.40
CA LEU A 11 37.71 -9.07 -57.37
C LEU A 11 38.08 -9.23 -58.88
N SER A 12 37.07 -8.84 -59.71
CA SER A 12 37.10 -8.01 -60.95
C SER A 12 37.42 -8.68 -62.33
N PRO A 13 37.16 -8.05 -63.52
CA PRO A 13 36.38 -6.84 -63.88
C PRO A 13 35.46 -6.93 -65.15
N LEU A 14 34.60 -5.89 -65.29
CA LEU A 14 34.12 -5.14 -66.49
C LEU A 14 33.97 -5.77 -67.89
N ASN A 15 32.80 -5.56 -68.51
CA ASN A 15 32.68 -5.05 -69.89
C ASN A 15 31.33 -4.34 -70.14
N SER A 16 31.42 -3.18 -70.81
CA SER A 16 30.37 -2.30 -71.36
C SER A 16 29.80 -2.92 -72.67
N ILE A 17 28.69 -2.52 -73.31
CA ILE A 17 28.26 -1.24 -73.93
C ILE A 17 26.82 -1.51 -74.47
N PHE A 18 25.85 -0.57 -74.37
CA PHE A 18 25.14 0.03 -75.52
C PHE A 18 24.06 1.05 -75.10
N SER A 19 24.09 2.15 -75.85
CA SER A 19 23.24 3.35 -75.95
C SER A 19 21.74 3.06 -76.15
N ASN A 20 20.76 3.96 -75.98
CA ASN A 20 20.73 5.37 -76.39
C ASN A 20 19.51 6.13 -75.77
N ASN A 21 19.64 7.46 -75.77
CA ASN A 21 18.78 8.60 -75.35
C ASN A 21 17.29 8.57 -75.84
N LEU A 22 16.30 9.39 -75.39
CA LEU A 22 16.19 10.80 -74.97
C LEU A 22 14.91 10.99 -74.09
N ARG A 23 14.93 11.76 -72.98
CA ARG A 23 14.46 13.17 -72.72
C ARG A 23 12.94 13.41 -72.92
N THR A 24 12.17 14.08 -72.05
CA THR A 24 12.31 15.40 -71.37
C THR A 24 11.39 15.46 -70.11
N SER A 25 11.81 15.88 -68.91
CA SER A 25 11.91 17.26 -68.35
C SER A 25 10.58 18.05 -68.37
N THR A 26 10.07 18.74 -67.33
CA THR A 26 10.76 19.64 -66.37
C THR A 26 9.83 20.04 -65.19
N ARG A 27 10.44 20.39 -64.04
CA ARG A 27 9.87 21.05 -62.85
C ARG A 27 9.58 22.55 -63.10
N PHE A 28 8.83 23.24 -62.21
CA PHE A 28 9.30 24.39 -61.37
C PHE A 28 8.14 25.16 -60.68
N HIS A 29 8.18 25.17 -59.34
CA HIS A 29 8.10 26.29 -58.34
C HIS A 29 7.15 27.53 -58.40
N LEU A 30 6.67 27.84 -57.17
CA LEU A 30 6.53 29.15 -56.45
C LEU A 30 5.15 29.87 -56.35
N ARG A 31 4.84 30.27 -55.10
CA ARG A 31 3.67 31.07 -54.59
C ARG A 31 3.82 32.58 -54.91
N PRO A 32 2.78 33.45 -54.76
CA PRO A 32 2.47 34.11 -53.46
C PRO A 32 0.98 34.53 -53.18
N PHE A 33 0.71 34.78 -51.87
CA PHE A 33 -0.27 35.64 -51.16
C PHE A 33 -1.56 36.22 -51.81
N ALA A 34 -2.69 36.14 -51.06
CA ALA A 34 -3.49 37.30 -50.57
C ALA A 34 -4.73 36.84 -49.73
N LYS A 35 -5.07 37.59 -48.66
CA LYS A 35 -6.36 37.59 -47.93
C LYS A 35 -7.28 38.68 -48.51
N PRO A 36 -8.62 38.58 -48.38
CA PRO A 36 -9.33 39.47 -47.44
C PRO A 36 -10.53 38.84 -46.70
N CYS A 37 -10.97 39.53 -45.64
CA CYS A 37 -12.18 39.27 -44.82
C CYS A 37 -13.48 39.72 -45.53
N ALA A 38 -14.62 39.08 -45.24
CA ALA A 38 -15.81 39.67 -44.58
C ALA A 38 -17.05 38.73 -44.57
N GLU A 39 -17.62 38.61 -43.37
CA GLU A 39 -19.05 38.51 -42.98
C GLU A 39 -20.01 37.34 -43.33
N ASP A 40 -20.54 36.81 -42.22
CA ASP A 40 -21.89 36.30 -41.93
C ASP A 40 -22.53 35.15 -42.71
N ARG A 41 -22.79 34.05 -41.98
CA ARG A 41 -24.16 33.60 -41.66
C ARG A 41 -24.19 32.52 -40.58
N HIS A 42 -25.00 32.79 -39.55
CA HIS A 42 -25.45 31.92 -38.47
C HIS A 42 -25.67 30.44 -38.84
N ARG A 43 -25.11 29.51 -38.03
CA ARG A 43 -25.78 28.26 -37.67
C ARG A 43 -25.45 27.81 -36.23
N LEU A 44 -26.47 27.90 -35.39
CA LEU A 44 -26.60 27.19 -34.11
C LEU A 44 -26.43 25.68 -34.33
N ILE A 45 -25.47 25.05 -33.66
CA ILE A 45 -25.42 23.60 -33.51
C ILE A 45 -25.88 23.26 -32.09
N VAL A 46 -27.15 22.92 -31.99
CA VAL A 46 -27.75 22.24 -30.85
C VAL A 46 -27.21 20.81 -30.82
N ARG A 47 -26.36 20.48 -29.84
CA ARG A 47 -25.98 19.10 -29.52
C ARG A 47 -27.18 18.39 -28.91
N ARG A 48 -27.91 17.62 -29.72
CA ARG A 48 -28.90 16.64 -29.26
C ARG A 48 -28.18 15.45 -28.60
N ARG A 49 -28.62 15.12 -27.37
CA ARG A 49 -28.33 13.88 -26.66
C ARG A 49 -28.67 12.67 -27.54
N PHE A 50 -27.73 11.74 -27.67
CA PHE A 50 -28.04 10.34 -27.97
C PHE A 50 -27.54 9.48 -26.81
N SER A 51 -28.51 8.97 -26.07
CA SER A 51 -28.41 7.87 -25.13
C SER A 51 -28.32 6.55 -25.90
N SER A 52 -27.25 5.79 -25.67
CA SER A 52 -27.19 4.30 -25.67
C SER A 52 -25.71 3.90 -25.73
N THR A 53 -25.09 3.80 -24.55
CA THR A 53 -23.82 3.07 -24.42
C THR A 53 -24.11 1.56 -24.57
N PRO A 54 -23.44 0.85 -25.48
CA PRO A 54 -23.59 -0.59 -25.58
C PRO A 54 -22.97 -1.20 -24.32
N LYS A 55 -23.72 -2.09 -23.65
CA LYS A 55 -23.20 -3.04 -22.68
C LYS A 55 -21.97 -3.70 -23.30
N ALA A 56 -20.82 -3.55 -22.65
CA ALA A 56 -19.68 -4.42 -22.91
C ALA A 56 -20.09 -5.84 -22.50
N ALA A 57 -20.50 -6.64 -23.47
CA ALA A 57 -20.52 -8.08 -23.33
C ALA A 57 -19.05 -8.51 -23.19
N PHE A 58 -18.71 -9.02 -22.02
CA PHE A 58 -17.41 -9.61 -21.72
C PHE A 58 -17.21 -10.86 -22.58
N ASP A 59 -15.98 -11.15 -22.98
CA ASP A 59 -15.60 -12.50 -23.39
C ASP A 59 -15.60 -13.37 -22.12
N SER A 60 -16.74 -14.00 -21.86
CA SER A 60 -17.06 -14.88 -20.72
C SER A 60 -16.25 -16.19 -20.70
N VAL A 61 -15.41 -16.42 -21.71
CA VAL A 61 -14.84 -17.74 -21.99
C VAL A 61 -13.74 -18.13 -21.00
N THR A 62 -12.95 -17.19 -20.47
CA THR A 62 -11.76 -17.52 -19.67
C THR A 62 -12.05 -17.87 -18.21
N VAL A 63 -13.08 -17.29 -17.59
CA VAL A 63 -13.43 -17.54 -16.16
C VAL A 63 -14.30 -18.80 -16.02
N GLU A 64 -15.21 -19.04 -16.97
CA GLU A 64 -16.00 -20.27 -17.04
C GLU A 64 -15.11 -21.50 -17.30
N GLN A 65 -14.04 -21.36 -18.09
CA GLN A 65 -13.10 -22.45 -18.40
C GLN A 65 -12.40 -23.04 -17.17
N PHE A 66 -12.26 -22.25 -16.09
CA PHE A 66 -11.67 -22.70 -14.82
C PHE A 66 -12.71 -23.09 -13.76
N GLY A 67 -14.00 -23.15 -14.11
CA GLY A 67 -15.08 -23.58 -13.21
C GLY A 67 -15.35 -22.62 -12.05
N ILE A 68 -15.00 -21.34 -12.20
CA ILE A 68 -15.31 -20.29 -11.21
C ILE A 68 -16.68 -19.69 -11.60
N PRO A 69 -17.72 -19.75 -10.74
CA PRO A 69 -19.03 -19.23 -11.07
C PRO A 69 -18.97 -17.73 -11.39
N GLU A 70 -19.67 -17.32 -12.46
CA GLU A 70 -19.84 -15.90 -12.80
C GLU A 70 -20.77 -15.27 -11.75
N PHE A 71 -20.20 -14.74 -10.67
CA PHE A 71 -20.95 -13.89 -9.77
C PHE A 71 -21.08 -12.51 -10.39
N ASP A 72 -22.30 -11.98 -10.46
CA ASP A 72 -22.68 -10.67 -11.01
C ASP A 72 -22.15 -9.49 -10.12
N VAL A 73 -20.84 -9.51 -9.85
CA VAL A 73 -20.17 -8.63 -8.90
C VAL A 73 -19.53 -7.50 -9.69
N ARG A 74 -20.17 -6.33 -9.64
CA ARG A 74 -19.57 -5.05 -10.08
C ARG A 74 -18.12 -4.96 -9.57
N ASN A 75 -17.17 -4.61 -10.46
CA ASN A 75 -15.74 -4.53 -10.15
C ASN A 75 -15.48 -3.96 -8.73
N PRO A 76 -15.05 -4.79 -7.77
CA PRO A 76 -14.82 -4.46 -6.36
C PRO A 76 -14.10 -3.14 -6.07
N ALA A 77 -13.09 -2.81 -6.87
CA ALA A 77 -12.20 -1.68 -6.64
C ALA A 77 -12.66 -0.39 -7.35
N LEU A 78 -13.69 -0.47 -8.20
CA LEU A 78 -14.42 0.67 -8.78
C LEU A 78 -15.85 0.81 -8.22
N SER A 79 -16.36 -0.24 -7.59
CA SER A 79 -17.69 -0.30 -6.98
C SER A 79 -17.63 0.15 -5.52
N SER A 80 -18.67 0.83 -5.06
CA SER A 80 -18.91 1.15 -3.64
C SER A 80 -19.21 -0.09 -2.78
N SER A 81 -18.84 -1.30 -3.23
CA SER A 81 -19.16 -2.57 -2.59
C SER A 81 -18.14 -2.99 -1.53
N TYR A 82 -16.89 -2.54 -1.60
CA TYR A 82 -15.84 -2.87 -0.61
C TYR A 82 -15.51 -1.72 0.34
N ARG A 83 -15.63 -0.46 -0.10
CA ARG A 83 -15.81 0.64 0.85
C ARG A 83 -17.23 0.53 1.38
N GLY A 84 -17.41 0.16 2.65
CA GLY A 84 -18.73 0.09 3.27
C GLY A 84 -19.55 1.34 2.99
N SER A 85 -20.74 1.19 2.40
CA SER A 85 -21.64 2.31 2.08
C SER A 85 -22.07 3.09 3.33
N ALA A 86 -22.07 2.42 4.49
CA ALA A 86 -22.35 3.00 5.80
C ALA A 86 -21.23 3.93 6.33
N LEU A 87 -20.04 3.94 5.73
CA LEU A 87 -18.95 4.79 6.19
C LEU A 87 -19.19 6.26 5.75
N PRO A 88 -19.34 7.21 6.70
CA PRO A 88 -19.48 8.62 6.37
C PRO A 88 -18.27 9.12 5.60
N ARG A 89 -18.48 9.92 4.56
CA ARG A 89 -17.39 10.50 3.78
C ARG A 89 -16.77 11.69 4.52
N PRO A 90 -15.46 11.89 4.41
CA PRO A 90 -14.82 13.09 4.94
C PRO A 90 -15.17 14.32 4.09
N ASN A 91 -15.23 15.49 4.73
CA ASN A 91 -15.35 16.76 4.02
C ASN A 91 -14.17 16.95 3.04
N PRO A 92 -14.40 17.16 1.74
CA PRO A 92 -13.35 17.15 0.73
C PRO A 92 -12.37 18.32 0.88
N THR A 93 -12.84 19.50 1.30
CA THR A 93 -12.01 20.69 1.49
C THR A 93 -10.96 20.46 2.58
N VAL A 94 -11.39 19.94 3.73
CA VAL A 94 -10.46 19.65 4.84
C VAL A 94 -9.55 18.47 4.49
N LEU A 95 -10.07 17.45 3.79
CA LEU A 95 -9.28 16.29 3.35
C LEU A 95 -8.15 16.69 2.38
N GLU A 96 -8.41 17.62 1.47
CA GLU A 96 -7.39 18.17 0.56
C GLU A 96 -6.30 18.91 1.35
N ALA A 97 -6.70 19.74 2.32
CA ALA A 97 -5.79 20.48 3.18
C ALA A 97 -4.88 19.56 4.00
N GLN A 98 -5.44 18.53 4.65
CA GLN A 98 -4.67 17.48 5.35
C GLN A 98 -3.69 16.78 4.40
N GLY A 99 -4.07 16.59 3.14
CA GLY A 99 -3.21 16.09 2.07
C GLY A 99 -1.92 16.90 1.89
N ARG A 100 -1.92 18.18 2.25
CA ARG A 100 -0.77 19.10 2.11
C ARG A 100 -0.02 19.30 3.43
N VAL A 101 -0.73 19.50 4.53
CA VAL A 101 -0.13 19.94 5.80
C VAL A 101 0.23 18.81 6.77
N CYS A 102 -0.36 17.60 6.61
CA CYS A 102 -0.15 16.47 7.53
C CYS A 102 0.88 15.45 7.00
N THR A 103 2.01 15.87 6.43
CA THR A 103 2.98 14.92 5.82
C THR A 103 4.20 14.64 6.69
N GLY A 104 4.80 15.66 7.30
CA GLY A 104 6.02 15.57 8.11
C GLY A 104 6.95 16.78 7.94
N PRO A 105 8.09 16.84 8.65
CA PRO A 105 8.92 18.04 8.82
C PRO A 105 9.58 18.55 7.53
N THR A 106 9.66 17.72 6.49
CA THR A 106 10.33 18.07 5.22
C THR A 106 9.40 18.09 4.02
N GLN A 107 8.18 17.58 4.17
CA GLN A 107 7.23 17.39 3.06
C GLN A 107 5.93 18.18 3.25
N SER A 108 5.76 18.86 4.39
CA SER A 108 4.54 19.63 4.65
C SER A 108 4.55 20.87 3.78
N ARG A 109 3.44 21.10 3.09
CA ARG A 109 3.27 22.23 2.19
C ARG A 109 2.23 23.16 2.79
N PRO A 110 2.62 24.33 3.29
CA PRO A 110 1.69 25.32 3.82
C PRO A 110 0.57 25.64 2.83
N LEU A 111 -0.61 25.95 3.37
CA LEU A 111 -1.72 26.46 2.57
C LEU A 111 -1.44 27.91 2.17
N ASP A 112 -1.86 28.30 0.97
CA ASP A 112 -1.94 29.73 0.65
C ASP A 112 -3.15 30.38 1.35
N GLU A 113 -3.26 31.71 1.27
CA GLU A 113 -4.31 32.45 1.98
C GLU A 113 -5.72 32.03 1.56
N GLN A 114 -5.98 31.87 0.27
CA GLN A 114 -7.32 31.48 -0.21
C GLN A 114 -7.68 30.07 0.29
N GLN A 115 -6.73 29.14 0.26
CA GLN A 115 -6.91 27.79 0.79
C GLN A 115 -7.17 27.80 2.29
N ALA A 116 -6.35 28.54 3.05
CA ALA A 116 -6.48 28.63 4.51
C ALA A 116 -7.85 29.19 4.90
N PHE A 117 -8.26 30.34 4.33
CA PHE A 117 -9.57 30.93 4.60
C PHE A 117 -10.72 29.99 4.25
N LYS A 118 -10.65 29.32 3.09
CA LYS A 118 -11.67 28.34 2.69
C LYS A 118 -11.79 27.19 3.69
N VAL A 119 -10.66 26.66 4.17
CA VAL A 119 -10.64 25.55 5.13
C VAL A 119 -11.22 25.98 6.47
N PHE A 120 -10.78 27.11 7.03
CA PHE A 120 -11.28 27.58 8.32
C PHE A 120 -12.75 28.01 8.28
N ASP A 121 -13.21 28.64 7.19
CA ASP A 121 -14.62 28.93 6.97
C ASP A 121 -15.46 27.65 6.92
N THR A 122 -14.99 26.64 6.19
CA THR A 122 -15.67 25.32 6.11
C THR A 122 -15.78 24.67 7.49
N ILE A 123 -14.70 24.70 8.29
CA ILE A 123 -14.70 24.18 9.67
C ILE A 123 -15.70 24.96 10.54
N LEU A 124 -15.71 26.29 10.47
CA LEU A 124 -16.60 27.13 11.26
C LEU A 124 -18.07 26.88 10.92
N ARG A 125 -18.40 26.85 9.63
CA ARG A 125 -19.76 26.56 9.14
C ARG A 125 -20.20 25.16 9.53
N SER A 126 -19.31 24.17 9.43
CA SER A 126 -19.60 22.80 9.88
C SER A 126 -19.88 22.74 11.38
N ALA A 127 -19.06 23.39 12.21
CA ALA A 127 -19.24 23.40 13.66
C ALA A 127 -20.54 24.09 14.11
N ARG A 128 -21.11 24.97 13.27
CA ARG A 128 -22.40 25.63 13.49
C ARG A 128 -23.60 24.90 12.88
N GLY A 129 -23.39 23.78 12.19
CA GLY A 129 -24.44 23.07 11.46
C GLY A 129 -24.96 23.84 10.23
N GLU A 130 -24.13 24.70 9.65
CA GLU A 130 -24.49 25.57 8.51
C GLU A 130 -24.17 24.94 7.14
N LEU A 131 -23.54 23.75 7.10
CA LEU A 131 -23.30 23.01 5.87
C LEU A 131 -24.58 22.26 5.47
N LYS A 132 -25.27 22.77 4.44
CA LYS A 132 -26.44 22.13 3.83
C LYS A 132 -25.97 21.38 2.58
N ASP A 133 -26.35 20.11 2.47
CA ASP A 133 -26.05 19.24 1.32
C ASP A 133 -24.55 18.98 1.05
N GLU A 134 -23.67 19.32 1.99
CA GLU A 134 -22.23 19.04 1.97
C GLU A 134 -21.87 18.10 3.13
N GLU A 135 -20.82 17.28 2.96
CA GLU A 135 -20.32 16.45 4.07
C GLU A 135 -19.77 17.32 5.21
N GLU A 136 -20.24 17.08 6.44
CA GLU A 136 -19.70 17.74 7.63
C GLU A 136 -18.23 17.37 7.88
N VAL A 137 -17.50 18.30 8.50
CA VAL A 137 -16.14 18.08 8.96
C VAL A 137 -16.18 17.20 10.20
N SER A 138 -15.66 15.98 10.09
CA SER A 138 -15.69 15.04 11.20
C SER A 138 -14.72 15.41 12.32
N LYS A 139 -14.98 14.90 13.54
CA LYS A 139 -14.04 15.01 14.67
C LYS A 139 -12.65 14.46 14.33
N ALA A 140 -12.60 13.35 13.58
CA ALA A 140 -11.33 12.79 13.09
C ALA A 140 -10.58 13.77 12.16
N GLN A 141 -11.29 14.47 11.27
CA GLN A 141 -10.69 15.50 10.43
C GLN A 141 -10.16 16.67 11.24
N LEU A 142 -10.93 17.15 12.22
CA LEU A 142 -10.51 18.23 13.12
C LEU A 142 -9.24 17.85 13.89
N GLY A 143 -9.23 16.68 14.54
CA GLY A 143 -8.07 16.20 15.29
C GLY A 143 -6.81 16.08 14.42
N ALA A 144 -6.91 15.46 13.25
CA ALA A 144 -5.79 15.33 12.33
C ALA A 144 -5.30 16.68 11.76
N PHE A 145 -6.21 17.56 11.37
CA PHE A 145 -5.87 18.86 10.80
C PHE A 145 -5.19 19.76 11.84
N PHE A 146 -5.80 19.90 13.02
CA PHE A 146 -5.25 20.75 14.07
C PHE A 146 -3.96 20.19 14.66
N ALA A 147 -3.82 18.87 14.82
CA ALA A 147 -2.53 18.28 15.24
C ALA A 147 -1.41 18.68 14.26
N GLY A 148 -1.70 18.64 12.95
CA GLY A 148 -0.75 19.07 11.94
C GLY A 148 -0.44 20.56 11.99
N MET A 149 -1.43 21.42 12.25
CA MET A 149 -1.20 22.85 12.44
C MET A 149 -0.33 23.12 13.69
N THR A 150 -0.66 22.50 14.83
CA THR A 150 0.04 22.67 16.11
C THR A 150 1.49 22.24 16.02
N ILE A 151 1.77 21.03 15.54
CA ILE A 151 3.14 20.51 15.42
C ILE A 151 3.98 21.38 14.47
N ARG A 152 3.38 21.80 13.35
CA ARG A 152 4.07 22.67 12.39
C ARG A 152 4.49 24.00 12.99
N ALA A 153 3.66 24.60 13.84
CA ALA A 153 4.01 25.85 14.50
C ALA A 153 5.03 25.67 15.63
N ASN A 154 4.98 24.54 16.35
CA ASN A 154 5.84 24.30 17.51
C ASN A 154 7.25 23.79 17.16
N ALA A 155 7.35 22.82 16.24
CA ALA A 155 8.54 21.97 16.15
C ALA A 155 9.17 21.92 14.75
N PHE A 156 8.44 22.31 13.71
CA PHE A 156 8.93 22.11 12.34
C PHE A 156 9.84 23.25 11.85
N PRO A 157 10.73 22.98 10.88
CA PRO A 157 11.54 24.01 10.23
C PRO A 157 10.69 25.06 9.50
N GLU A 158 11.18 26.30 9.44
CA GLU A 158 10.51 27.49 8.85
C GLU A 158 9.79 27.21 7.52
N ALA A 159 10.45 26.51 6.58
CA ALA A 159 9.91 26.18 5.27
C ALA A 159 8.60 25.36 5.30
N THR A 160 8.31 24.73 6.44
CA THR A 160 7.13 23.88 6.67
C THR A 160 6.26 24.38 7.82
N GLN A 161 6.61 25.49 8.47
CA GLN A 161 5.76 26.19 9.44
C GLN A 161 4.58 26.88 8.76
N TRP A 162 3.76 27.60 9.51
CA TRP A 162 2.60 28.29 8.95
C TRP A 162 3.00 29.34 7.91
N SER A 163 2.24 29.39 6.82
CA SER A 163 2.34 30.53 5.90
C SER A 163 1.76 31.79 6.56
N GLU A 164 2.06 32.96 5.97
CA GLU A 164 1.37 34.19 6.38
C GLU A 164 -0.15 34.09 6.18
N GLY A 165 -0.59 33.39 5.14
CA GLY A 165 -2.01 33.19 4.84
C GLY A 165 -2.71 32.34 5.91
N GLU A 166 -2.07 31.25 6.34
CA GLU A 166 -2.52 30.44 7.47
C GLU A 166 -2.57 31.26 8.76
N THR A 167 -1.55 32.08 9.01
CA THR A 167 -1.48 32.96 10.19
C THR A 167 -2.61 34.00 10.20
N ARG A 168 -2.88 34.66 9.06
CA ARG A 168 -3.98 35.62 8.91
C ARG A 168 -5.35 34.96 9.10
N ALA A 169 -5.55 33.79 8.48
CA ALA A 169 -6.78 33.04 8.63
C ALA A 169 -7.00 32.63 10.09
N MET A 170 -5.98 32.05 10.75
CA MET A 170 -6.08 31.63 12.14
C MET A 170 -6.45 32.79 13.07
N LYS A 171 -5.80 33.96 12.91
CA LYS A 171 -6.12 35.17 13.68
C LYS A 171 -7.57 35.63 13.51
N MET A 172 -8.14 35.46 12.33
CA MET A 172 -9.52 35.85 12.05
C MET A 172 -10.54 34.85 12.58
N PHE A 173 -10.31 33.55 12.35
CA PHE A 173 -11.30 32.51 12.64
C PHE A 173 -11.20 31.96 14.06
N TRP A 174 -10.02 31.94 14.70
CA TRP A 174 -9.85 31.33 16.02
C TRP A 174 -10.79 31.87 17.12
N PRO A 175 -11.03 33.19 17.25
CA PRO A 175 -11.96 33.71 18.24
C PRO A 175 -13.41 33.24 18.06
N LEU A 176 -13.78 32.83 16.84
CA LEU A 176 -15.08 32.25 16.53
C LEU A 176 -15.08 30.73 16.75
N LEU A 177 -14.02 30.06 16.32
CA LEU A 177 -13.84 28.62 16.42
C LEU A 177 -13.80 28.15 17.88
N VAL A 178 -13.04 28.82 18.75
CA VAL A 178 -12.91 28.46 20.18
C VAL A 178 -14.25 28.47 20.93
N ARG A 179 -15.28 29.16 20.40
CA ARG A 179 -16.63 29.23 20.99
C ARG A 179 -17.55 28.09 20.56
N VAL A 180 -17.23 27.42 19.46
CA VAL A 180 -18.10 26.39 18.84
C VAL A 180 -17.44 25.02 18.76
N LEU A 181 -16.10 24.95 18.81
CA LEU A 181 -15.38 23.69 18.80
C LEU A 181 -15.45 23.01 20.18
N PRO A 182 -15.45 21.66 20.21
CA PRO A 182 -15.45 20.93 21.47
C PRO A 182 -14.08 21.03 22.19
N PRO A 183 -14.03 20.87 23.53
CA PRO A 183 -12.82 21.08 24.32
C PRO A 183 -11.61 20.22 23.92
N ASP A 184 -11.86 18.98 23.49
CA ASP A 184 -10.84 18.05 23.00
C ASP A 184 -10.16 18.56 21.71
N VAL A 185 -10.92 19.12 20.78
CA VAL A 185 -10.39 19.75 19.56
C VAL A 185 -9.64 21.05 19.90
N ILE A 186 -10.16 21.85 20.84
CA ILE A 186 -9.47 23.07 21.30
C ILE A 186 -8.12 22.73 21.92
N PHE A 187 -8.06 21.67 22.74
CA PHE A 187 -6.81 21.15 23.28
C PHE A 187 -5.81 20.75 22.19
N VAL A 188 -6.25 20.01 21.16
CA VAL A 188 -5.35 19.61 20.07
C VAL A 188 -4.80 20.82 19.31
N ALA A 189 -5.63 21.85 19.11
CA ALA A 189 -5.27 23.05 18.37
C ALA A 189 -4.40 24.04 19.15
N ASP A 190 -4.54 24.12 20.48
CA ASP A 190 -3.78 25.03 21.34
C ASP A 190 -3.54 24.41 22.72
N PRO A 191 -2.67 23.39 22.83
CA PRO A 191 -2.51 22.59 24.05
C PRO A 191 -1.99 23.40 25.25
N GLU A 192 -1.24 24.47 24.97
CA GLU A 192 -0.64 25.36 25.97
C GLU A 192 -1.38 26.71 26.09
N GLY A 193 -2.36 27.01 25.24
CA GLY A 193 -3.13 28.25 25.28
C GLY A 193 -2.35 29.51 24.83
N LEU A 194 -1.20 29.33 24.19
CA LEU A 194 -0.25 30.40 23.86
C LEU A 194 -0.19 30.71 22.36
N MET A 195 -0.64 29.79 21.50
CA MET A 195 -0.37 29.86 20.06
C MET A 195 -1.30 30.81 19.32
N MET A 196 -2.50 31.05 19.86
CA MET A 196 -3.59 31.64 19.09
C MET A 196 -4.00 33.05 19.54
N GLY A 197 -3.19 33.71 20.38
CA GLY A 197 -3.32 35.13 20.76
C GLY A 197 -4.51 35.50 21.66
N ALA A 198 -5.58 34.72 21.68
CA ALA A 198 -6.66 34.77 22.65
C ALA A 198 -6.50 33.59 23.61
N GLY A 199 -5.82 33.80 24.75
CA GLY A 199 -5.51 32.75 25.71
C GLY A 199 -6.78 32.05 26.20
N SER A 200 -6.99 30.82 25.76
CA SER A 200 -8.06 29.95 26.26
C SER A 200 -7.48 29.07 27.37
N SER A 201 -8.13 29.04 28.53
CA SER A 201 -7.72 28.13 29.62
C SER A 201 -8.07 26.67 29.32
N ILE A 202 -8.83 26.39 28.26
CA ILE A 202 -9.33 25.06 27.92
C ILE A 202 -8.17 24.10 27.63
N GLY A 203 -7.25 24.45 26.72
CA GLY A 203 -6.15 23.56 26.33
C GLY A 203 -5.25 23.14 27.50
N PRO A 204 -4.69 24.09 28.27
CA PRO A 204 -3.86 23.79 29.42
C PRO A 204 -4.54 22.96 30.51
N GLN A 205 -5.85 23.16 30.71
CA GLN A 205 -6.61 22.47 31.76
C GLN A 205 -7.27 21.18 31.28
N TYR A 206 -7.23 20.87 29.98
CA TYR A 206 -7.85 19.66 29.44
C TYR A 206 -7.04 18.42 29.82
N VAL A 207 -7.74 17.45 30.43
CA VAL A 207 -7.19 16.18 30.94
C VAL A 207 -7.90 14.96 30.37
N GLY A 208 -8.83 15.14 29.43
CA GLY A 208 -9.65 14.05 28.89
C GLY A 208 -10.82 13.65 29.79
N ASN A 209 -11.74 12.88 29.24
CA ASN A 209 -12.92 12.32 29.89
C ASN A 209 -12.65 10.85 30.28
N GLY A 210 -12.17 10.63 31.50
CA GLY A 210 -11.87 9.30 32.04
C GLY A 210 -10.41 8.87 31.87
N THR A 211 -10.08 7.68 32.35
CA THR A 211 -8.69 7.21 32.47
C THR A 211 -8.01 6.98 31.13
N SER A 212 -8.72 6.39 30.16
CA SER A 212 -8.19 6.12 28.82
C SER A 212 -7.84 7.42 28.09
N GLU A 213 -8.72 8.42 28.12
CA GLU A 213 -8.44 9.73 27.52
C GLU A 213 -7.35 10.48 28.29
N MET A 214 -7.28 10.36 29.61
CA MET A 214 -6.22 11.00 30.39
C MET A 214 -4.82 10.54 29.98
N ARG A 215 -4.63 9.23 29.77
CA ARG A 215 -3.37 8.69 29.26
C ARG A 215 -3.08 9.20 27.84
N LEU A 216 -4.09 9.19 26.97
CA LEU A 216 -3.98 9.69 25.60
C LEU A 216 -3.63 11.20 25.55
N VAL A 217 -4.27 12.02 26.38
CA VAL A 217 -4.01 13.46 26.48
C VAL A 217 -2.59 13.73 26.98
N GLY A 218 -2.12 12.99 27.98
CA GLY A 218 -0.73 13.06 28.44
C GLY A 218 0.26 12.79 27.32
N ALA A 219 0.06 11.69 26.59
CA ALA A 219 0.89 11.35 25.43
C ALA A 219 0.79 12.40 24.30
N LEU A 220 -0.39 12.95 24.06
CA LEU A 220 -0.61 13.99 23.05
C LEU A 220 0.14 15.29 23.34
N ARG A 221 0.32 15.68 24.61
CA ARG A 221 1.12 16.87 24.93
C ARG A 221 2.54 16.77 24.41
N GLU A 222 3.17 15.60 24.60
CA GLU A 222 4.51 15.35 24.07
C GLU A 222 4.53 15.27 22.54
N VAL A 223 3.57 14.53 21.94
CA VAL A 223 3.48 14.39 20.48
C VAL A 223 3.24 15.73 19.79
N LEU A 224 2.34 16.57 20.31
CA LEU A 224 2.01 17.89 19.75
C LEU A 224 3.14 18.92 19.91
N ALA A 225 4.07 18.68 20.85
CA ALA A 225 5.31 19.42 21.00
C ALA A 225 6.43 18.95 20.06
N GLY A 226 6.17 17.95 19.21
CA GLY A 226 7.19 17.35 18.32
C GLY A 226 8.01 16.23 18.95
N GLY A 227 7.61 15.75 20.13
CA GLY A 227 8.29 14.67 20.86
C GLY A 227 7.93 13.26 20.38
N HIS A 228 8.56 12.27 21.03
CA HIS A 228 8.41 10.85 20.70
C HIS A 228 8.14 10.06 21.97
N LEU A 229 7.29 9.04 21.88
CA LEU A 229 6.88 8.28 23.06
C LEU A 229 7.72 7.02 23.25
N GLY A 230 7.76 6.50 24.48
CA GLY A 230 8.33 5.21 24.83
C GLY A 230 7.47 4.02 24.34
N PHE A 231 8.06 2.82 24.39
CA PHE A 231 7.39 1.59 23.96
C PHE A 231 6.12 1.30 24.78
N GLU A 232 6.24 1.32 26.11
CA GLU A 232 5.12 1.01 27.02
C GLU A 232 4.02 2.07 26.96
N GLU A 233 4.39 3.34 26.74
CA GLU A 233 3.44 4.45 26.62
C GLU A 233 2.57 4.28 25.37
N VAL A 234 3.17 4.03 24.21
CA VAL A 234 2.41 3.77 22.97
C VAL A 234 1.55 2.52 23.13
N GLN A 235 2.10 1.42 23.66
CA GLN A 235 1.33 0.19 23.83
C GLN A 235 0.15 0.38 24.79
N GLY A 236 0.35 1.07 25.92
CA GLY A 236 -0.69 1.37 26.89
C GLY A 236 -1.78 2.26 26.30
N VAL A 237 -1.40 3.31 25.54
CA VAL A 237 -2.38 4.15 24.82
C VAL A 237 -3.18 3.31 23.82
N LEU A 238 -2.54 2.49 22.99
CA LEU A 238 -3.26 1.69 21.99
C LEU A 238 -4.23 0.70 22.61
N LYS A 239 -3.84 0.02 23.70
CA LYS A 239 -4.70 -0.93 24.42
C LYS A 239 -5.87 -0.26 25.14
N ASP A 240 -5.71 1.00 25.59
CA ASP A 240 -6.79 1.73 26.25
C ASP A 240 -7.82 2.30 25.28
N VAL A 241 -7.41 2.61 24.04
CA VAL A 241 -8.24 3.32 23.05
C VAL A 241 -8.83 2.41 21.98
N LEU A 242 -8.38 1.15 21.88
CA LEU A 242 -8.86 0.16 20.92
C LEU A 242 -9.44 -1.08 21.62
N PRO A 243 -10.48 -1.73 21.05
CA PRO A 243 -11.09 -1.46 19.74
C PRO A 243 -11.86 -0.13 19.72
N PHE A 244 -11.75 0.60 18.62
CA PHE A 244 -12.43 1.87 18.46
C PHE A 244 -13.92 1.63 18.16
N GLN A 245 -14.78 1.93 19.13
CA GLN A 245 -16.23 1.89 18.98
C GLN A 245 -16.71 3.24 18.43
N GLY A 246 -16.82 3.35 17.10
CA GLY A 246 -17.30 4.59 16.47
C GLY A 246 -18.75 4.92 16.84
N GLY A 247 -19.07 6.21 16.96
CA GLY A 247 -20.42 6.71 17.24
C GLY A 247 -20.47 7.67 18.43
N GLU A 248 -21.66 8.22 18.73
CA GLU A 248 -21.93 9.04 19.93
C GLU A 248 -21.98 8.18 21.21
N ASN A 249 -21.10 7.19 21.36
CA ASN A 249 -21.06 6.41 22.58
C ASN A 249 -20.36 7.24 23.67
N PRO A 250 -21.04 7.64 24.76
CA PRO A 250 -20.47 8.55 25.76
C PRO A 250 -19.28 7.97 26.53
N GLN A 251 -19.01 6.66 26.37
CA GLN A 251 -17.94 5.91 27.02
C GLN A 251 -16.72 5.67 26.12
N GLY A 252 -16.77 6.06 24.84
CA GLY A 252 -15.68 5.88 23.89
C GLY A 252 -14.67 7.03 23.92
N VAL A 253 -13.44 6.75 23.48
CA VAL A 253 -12.38 7.76 23.33
C VAL A 253 -12.69 8.70 22.16
N SER A 254 -12.40 9.99 22.32
CA SER A 254 -12.59 11.02 21.30
C SER A 254 -11.88 10.67 20.00
N GLU A 255 -12.65 10.69 18.90
CA GLU A 255 -12.09 10.49 17.55
C GLU A 255 -11.07 11.58 17.20
N ALA A 256 -11.24 12.80 17.74
CA ALA A 256 -10.32 13.91 17.51
C ALA A 256 -8.97 13.63 18.18
N LEU A 257 -8.97 13.20 19.44
CA LEU A 257 -7.74 12.87 20.17
C LEU A 257 -7.00 11.70 19.52
N LEU A 258 -7.70 10.61 19.19
CA LEU A 258 -7.09 9.46 18.53
C LEU A 258 -6.54 9.80 17.15
N SER A 259 -7.26 10.62 16.37
CA SER A 259 -6.78 11.07 15.05
C SER A 259 -5.56 11.99 15.16
N ALA A 260 -5.56 12.87 16.16
CA ALA A 260 -4.42 13.74 16.48
C ALA A 260 -3.18 12.91 16.86
N PHE A 261 -3.36 11.83 17.62
CA PHE A 261 -2.28 10.96 18.05
C PHE A 261 -1.63 10.22 16.87
N LEU A 262 -2.47 9.61 16.03
CA LEU A 262 -2.01 8.88 14.84
C LEU A 262 -1.30 9.79 13.83
N ILE A 263 -1.83 11.00 13.59
CA ILE A 263 -1.21 11.96 12.68
C ILE A 263 0.00 12.64 13.31
N GLY A 264 -0.02 12.94 14.60
CA GLY A 264 1.08 13.56 15.29
C GLY A 264 2.34 12.71 15.27
N GLN A 265 2.23 11.42 15.63
CA GLN A 265 3.38 10.50 15.57
C GLN A 265 3.89 10.29 14.14
N ARG A 266 2.98 10.20 13.16
CA ARG A 266 3.36 10.18 11.74
C ARG A 266 4.17 11.43 11.37
N MET A 267 3.70 12.60 11.79
CA MET A 267 4.30 13.88 11.48
C MET A 267 5.67 14.04 12.14
N ASN A 268 5.85 13.56 13.36
CA ASN A 268 7.15 13.59 14.03
C ASN A 268 8.16 12.59 13.44
N ARG A 269 7.70 11.67 12.58
CA ARG A 269 8.41 10.48 12.07
C ARG A 269 8.64 9.46 13.16
N GLU A 270 8.08 8.27 12.96
CA GLU A 270 8.07 7.25 13.99
C GLU A 270 9.48 6.75 14.33
N THR A 271 9.75 6.59 15.62
CA THR A 271 10.97 5.94 16.11
C THR A 271 10.83 4.41 16.11
N ASP A 272 11.95 3.70 16.15
CA ASP A 272 11.99 2.23 16.26
C ASP A 272 11.19 1.71 17.47
N ARG A 273 11.24 2.41 18.60
CA ARG A 273 10.51 2.03 19.82
C ARG A 273 9.00 2.19 19.66
N GLU A 274 8.55 3.25 19.00
CA GLU A 274 7.12 3.49 18.72
C GLU A 274 6.60 2.46 17.70
N LEU A 275 7.34 2.23 16.61
CA LEU A 275 6.98 1.22 15.62
C LEU A 275 6.94 -0.18 16.23
N LYS A 276 7.88 -0.52 17.12
CA LYS A 276 7.84 -1.78 17.86
C LYS A 276 6.57 -1.89 18.71
N ALA A 277 6.19 -0.83 19.42
CA ALA A 277 4.96 -0.82 20.23
C ALA A 277 3.72 -1.04 19.37
N TYR A 278 3.57 -0.29 18.27
CA TYR A 278 2.49 -0.50 17.30
C TYR A 278 2.44 -1.92 16.73
N CYS A 279 3.60 -2.52 16.49
CA CYS A 279 3.69 -3.86 15.91
C CYS A 279 3.20 -4.94 16.88
N LEU A 280 3.57 -4.83 18.16
CA LEU A 280 3.36 -5.88 19.17
C LEU A 280 2.13 -5.64 20.06
N ALA A 281 1.47 -4.48 19.95
CA ALA A 281 0.42 -4.07 20.90
C ALA A 281 -0.75 -5.05 21.02
N PHE A 282 -1.07 -5.80 19.97
CA PHE A 282 -2.23 -6.71 19.91
C PHE A 282 -1.84 -8.18 19.76
N ASP A 283 -0.57 -8.54 19.96
CA ASP A 283 -0.11 -9.92 19.86
C ASP A 283 -0.81 -10.86 20.86
N ASP A 284 -1.34 -10.31 21.95
CA ASP A 284 -2.06 -11.03 23.01
C ASP A 284 -3.58 -10.87 22.96
N GLU A 285 -4.15 -10.18 21.95
CA GLU A 285 -5.60 -9.90 21.86
C GLU A 285 -6.46 -11.18 21.91
N PHE A 286 -5.99 -12.25 21.26
CA PHE A 286 -6.62 -13.58 21.29
C PHE A 286 -5.71 -14.68 21.85
N GLY A 287 -4.68 -14.30 22.62
CA GLY A 287 -3.62 -15.21 23.05
C GLY A 287 -2.58 -15.48 21.95
N PRO A 288 -1.65 -16.44 22.18
CA PRO A 288 -0.55 -16.67 21.27
C PRO A 288 -1.03 -17.19 19.91
N PRO A 289 -0.34 -16.83 18.80
CA PRO A 289 -0.71 -17.29 17.47
C PRO A 289 -0.57 -18.82 17.39
N PRO A 290 -1.48 -19.52 16.67
CA PRO A 290 -1.36 -20.96 16.45
C PRO A 290 -0.07 -21.29 15.71
N VAL A 291 0.51 -22.45 16.02
CA VAL A 291 1.72 -22.97 15.36
C VAL A 291 1.33 -24.04 14.35
N ALA A 292 1.60 -23.80 13.07
CA ALA A 292 1.44 -24.74 11.96
C ALA A 292 2.64 -25.68 11.88
N ASP A 293 2.38 -26.98 11.69
CA ASP A 293 3.40 -27.99 11.49
C ASP A 293 3.85 -28.01 10.02
N VAL A 294 4.69 -27.04 9.66
CA VAL A 294 5.21 -26.86 8.31
C VAL A 294 6.70 -26.59 8.36
N ARG A 295 7.44 -27.10 7.38
CA ARG A 295 8.91 -26.97 7.31
C ARG A 295 9.39 -25.52 7.20
N SER A 296 8.58 -24.66 6.59
CA SER A 296 8.84 -23.24 6.43
C SER A 296 7.55 -22.47 6.24
N LEU A 297 7.54 -21.21 6.69
CA LEU A 297 6.42 -20.29 6.52
C LEU A 297 6.93 -18.90 6.17
N THR A 298 6.51 -18.39 5.01
CA THR A 298 6.79 -17.02 4.60
C THR A 298 5.53 -16.16 4.74
N HIS A 299 5.63 -15.11 5.55
CA HIS A 299 4.60 -14.10 5.73
C HIS A 299 4.73 -13.01 4.67
N TYR A 300 3.64 -12.70 3.97
CA TYR A 300 3.61 -11.69 2.92
C TYR A 300 2.86 -10.43 3.38
N GLY A 301 3.65 -9.41 3.73
CA GLY A 301 3.19 -8.09 4.18
C GLY A 301 3.08 -7.06 3.05
N GLU A 302 2.02 -7.17 2.26
CA GLU A 302 1.67 -6.15 1.26
C GLU A 302 1.13 -4.86 1.93
N PRO A 303 1.20 -3.68 1.29
CA PRO A 303 0.46 -2.50 1.75
C PRO A 303 -1.04 -2.77 1.76
N TYR A 304 -1.68 -2.63 2.92
CA TYR A 304 -3.11 -2.93 3.07
C TYR A 304 -4.02 -1.97 2.30
N ASP A 305 -3.52 -0.78 1.94
CA ASP A 305 -4.24 0.18 1.08
C ASP A 305 -4.25 -0.21 -0.41
N GLY A 306 -3.61 -1.33 -0.76
CA GLY A 306 -3.68 -1.96 -2.07
C GLY A 306 -2.94 -1.21 -3.18
N ASN A 307 -3.00 -1.79 -4.38
CA ASN A 307 -2.44 -1.20 -5.59
C ASN A 307 -3.52 -0.69 -6.52
N THR A 308 -3.22 0.38 -7.24
CA THR A 308 -4.18 1.07 -8.09
C THR A 308 -3.87 0.92 -9.57
N ARG A 309 -2.61 0.68 -9.94
CA ARG A 309 -2.18 0.74 -11.35
C ARG A 309 -1.71 -0.58 -11.90
N PHE A 310 -0.92 -1.33 -11.15
CA PHE A 310 -0.14 -2.45 -11.68
C PHE A 310 -0.62 -3.81 -11.16
N PHE A 311 -0.38 -4.84 -11.96
CA PHE A 311 -0.66 -6.23 -11.63
C PHE A 311 0.00 -6.68 -10.31
N ARG A 312 -0.78 -7.34 -9.46
CA ARG A 312 -0.37 -7.90 -8.17
C ARG A 312 -0.13 -9.40 -8.28
N SER A 313 1.15 -9.81 -8.23
CA SER A 313 1.55 -11.20 -8.39
C SER A 313 1.52 -12.03 -7.10
N THR A 314 1.45 -11.40 -5.91
CA THR A 314 1.74 -12.04 -4.62
C THR A 314 0.86 -13.25 -4.30
N LEU A 315 -0.44 -13.19 -4.58
CA LEU A 315 -1.36 -14.33 -4.41
C LEU A 315 -0.94 -15.55 -5.27
N PHE A 316 -0.55 -15.29 -6.51
CA PHE A 316 -0.14 -16.34 -7.45
C PHE A 316 1.25 -16.89 -7.12
N VAL A 317 2.15 -16.03 -6.62
CA VAL A 317 3.46 -16.44 -6.09
C VAL A 317 3.31 -17.40 -4.91
N ALA A 318 2.36 -17.15 -4.00
CA ALA A 318 2.09 -18.05 -2.89
C ALA A 318 1.60 -19.43 -3.36
N ALA A 319 0.71 -19.46 -4.36
CA ALA A 319 0.27 -20.72 -4.98
C ALA A 319 1.44 -21.48 -5.62
N VAL A 320 2.34 -20.80 -6.33
CA VAL A 320 3.56 -21.41 -6.91
C VAL A 320 4.46 -21.99 -5.83
N ARG A 321 4.76 -21.22 -4.78
CA ARG A 321 5.62 -21.65 -3.67
C ARG A 321 5.09 -22.86 -2.92
N SER A 322 3.77 -22.94 -2.75
CA SER A 322 3.12 -24.08 -2.11
C SER A 322 3.33 -25.41 -2.85
N CYS A 323 3.56 -25.39 -4.18
CA CYS A 323 3.77 -26.60 -4.98
C CYS A 323 5.01 -27.38 -4.60
N TYR A 324 6.05 -26.69 -4.12
CA TYR A 324 7.30 -27.30 -3.69
C TYR A 324 7.49 -27.21 -2.18
N GLY A 325 6.39 -27.08 -1.42
CA GLY A 325 6.36 -27.18 0.04
C GLY A 325 6.84 -25.95 0.80
N GLU A 326 6.93 -24.77 0.17
CA GLU A 326 7.19 -23.52 0.86
C GLU A 326 5.86 -22.85 1.24
N SER A 327 5.42 -23.02 2.49
CA SER A 327 4.12 -22.51 2.91
C SER A 327 4.10 -20.98 2.99
N CYS A 328 2.99 -20.39 2.60
CA CYS A 328 2.85 -18.93 2.50
C CYS A 328 1.62 -18.44 3.27
N LEU A 329 1.80 -17.47 4.16
CA LEU A 329 0.69 -16.75 4.80
C LEU A 329 0.61 -15.34 4.24
N LEU A 330 -0.46 -15.08 3.48
CA LEU A 330 -0.82 -13.74 3.06
C LEU A 330 -1.74 -13.13 4.12
N HIS A 331 -1.64 -11.81 4.29
CA HIS A 331 -2.52 -11.10 5.20
C HIS A 331 -2.80 -9.68 4.71
N GLY A 332 -3.98 -9.16 5.05
CA GLY A 332 -4.40 -7.85 4.58
C GLY A 332 -5.79 -7.47 5.07
N VAL A 333 -6.52 -6.72 4.26
CA VAL A 333 -7.92 -6.37 4.48
C VAL A 333 -8.72 -6.33 3.18
N ASP A 334 -10.04 -6.22 3.30
CA ASP A 334 -10.99 -6.02 2.22
C ASP A 334 -10.88 -4.63 1.58
N TRP A 335 -10.62 -3.60 2.38
CA TRP A 335 -10.41 -2.24 1.90
C TRP A 335 -9.68 -1.38 2.93
N MET A 336 -8.73 -0.54 2.48
CA MET A 336 -8.05 0.43 3.36
C MET A 336 -7.74 1.75 2.64
N PRO A 337 -8.00 2.91 3.27
CA PRO A 337 -7.55 4.22 2.79
C PRO A 337 -6.03 4.40 2.97
N PRO A 338 -5.42 5.40 2.30
CA PRO A 338 -6.05 6.42 1.46
C PRO A 338 -6.20 6.03 -0.01
N LYS A 339 -5.55 4.95 -0.46
CA LYS A 339 -5.63 4.53 -1.86
C LYS A 339 -6.94 3.80 -2.17
N GLY A 340 -7.39 2.90 -1.27
CA GLY A 340 -8.50 2.00 -1.54
C GLY A 340 -8.28 1.20 -2.82
N GLY A 341 -7.07 0.64 -3.01
CA GLY A 341 -6.69 -0.14 -4.19
C GLY A 341 -7.17 -1.59 -4.14
N VAL A 342 -6.67 -2.38 -5.08
CA VAL A 342 -6.87 -3.83 -5.14
C VAL A 342 -6.06 -4.52 -4.05
N THR A 343 -6.71 -5.40 -3.28
CA THR A 343 -6.10 -6.25 -2.25
C THR A 343 -6.26 -7.74 -2.57
N GLU A 344 -5.49 -8.59 -1.90
CA GLU A 344 -5.60 -10.05 -2.00
C GLU A 344 -6.97 -10.56 -1.55
N GLU A 345 -7.58 -9.96 -0.51
CA GLU A 345 -8.93 -10.31 -0.04
C GLU A 345 -9.97 -10.10 -1.14
N GLN A 346 -9.88 -8.97 -1.87
CA GLN A 346 -10.80 -8.68 -2.97
C GLN A 346 -10.66 -9.69 -4.10
N MET A 347 -9.44 -10.09 -4.47
CA MET A 347 -9.21 -11.10 -5.49
C MET A 347 -9.75 -12.47 -5.06
N LEU A 348 -9.42 -12.90 -3.84
CA LEU A 348 -9.88 -14.17 -3.28
C LEU A 348 -11.41 -14.24 -3.16
N LYS A 349 -12.04 -13.19 -2.64
CA LYS A 349 -13.50 -13.09 -2.53
C LYS A 349 -14.16 -13.11 -3.91
N PHE A 350 -13.60 -12.41 -4.90
CA PHE A 350 -14.11 -12.41 -6.27
C PHE A 350 -14.03 -13.80 -6.93
N MET A 351 -12.97 -14.58 -6.64
CA MET A 351 -12.85 -15.97 -7.09
C MET A 351 -13.70 -16.96 -6.26
N GLY A 352 -14.44 -16.49 -5.26
CA GLY A 352 -15.36 -17.31 -4.45
C GLY A 352 -14.72 -18.04 -3.27
N ALA A 353 -13.50 -17.66 -2.83
CA ALA A 353 -12.90 -18.22 -1.61
C ALA A 353 -13.60 -17.70 -0.34
N ASN A 354 -13.57 -18.50 0.73
CA ASN A 354 -13.95 -18.04 2.06
C ASN A 354 -12.84 -17.12 2.61
N ILE A 355 -13.20 -15.88 2.93
CA ILE A 355 -12.29 -14.87 3.49
C ILE A 355 -12.45 -14.67 5.00
N ASN A 356 -13.44 -15.32 5.62
CA ASN A 356 -13.72 -15.25 7.05
C ASN A 356 -13.02 -16.41 7.77
N LEU A 357 -11.69 -16.38 7.73
CA LEU A 357 -10.83 -17.41 8.30
C LEU A 357 -10.11 -16.87 9.54
N SER A 358 -10.32 -17.53 10.68
CA SER A 358 -9.52 -17.28 11.87
C SER A 358 -8.08 -17.79 11.68
N PRO A 359 -7.10 -17.30 12.46
CA PRO A 359 -5.74 -17.82 12.43
C PRO A 359 -5.64 -19.36 12.58
N PHE A 360 -6.52 -19.97 13.39
CA PHE A 360 -6.57 -21.43 13.55
C PHE A 360 -7.07 -22.16 12.30
N LYS A 361 -7.98 -21.56 11.53
CA LYS A 361 -8.43 -22.11 10.25
C LYS A 361 -7.36 -21.94 9.17
N ALA A 362 -6.67 -20.80 9.18
CA ALA A 362 -5.52 -20.58 8.30
C ALA A 362 -4.39 -21.58 8.55
N LYS A 363 -4.11 -21.91 9.82
CA LYS A 363 -3.19 -23.01 10.18
C LYS A 363 -3.55 -24.30 9.43
N LYS A 364 -4.80 -24.73 9.44
CA LYS A 364 -5.24 -25.97 8.75
C LYS A 364 -4.99 -25.92 7.24
N LEU A 365 -5.14 -24.76 6.60
CA LEU A 365 -4.86 -24.58 5.17
C LEU A 365 -3.35 -24.60 4.86
N LEU A 366 -2.53 -24.09 5.77
CA LEU A 366 -1.07 -24.15 5.65
C LEU A 366 -0.53 -25.58 5.75
N GLU A 367 -1.16 -26.40 6.60
CA GLU A 367 -0.82 -27.82 6.82
C GLU A 367 -1.43 -28.77 5.76
N ASP A 368 -2.31 -28.28 4.89
CA ASP A 368 -2.95 -29.09 3.86
C ASP A 368 -1.99 -29.27 2.66
N ASP A 369 -1.57 -30.52 2.44
CA ASP A 369 -0.63 -30.94 1.39
C ASP A 369 -1.12 -30.67 -0.04
N GLU A 370 -2.40 -30.35 -0.26
CA GLU A 370 -2.99 -29.98 -1.55
C GLU A 370 -3.25 -28.47 -1.67
N VAL A 371 -2.99 -27.70 -0.61
CA VAL A 371 -3.15 -26.23 -0.56
C VAL A 371 -1.84 -25.52 -0.23
N GLY A 372 -1.29 -25.67 0.99
CA GLY A 372 0.02 -25.14 1.40
C GLY A 372 0.14 -23.59 1.47
N PHE A 373 -0.95 -22.84 1.36
CA PHE A 373 -0.94 -21.39 1.61
C PHE A 373 -2.27 -20.95 2.23
N ALA A 374 -2.25 -19.81 2.92
CA ALA A 374 -3.44 -19.24 3.54
C ALA A 374 -3.53 -17.72 3.41
N TYR A 375 -4.74 -17.20 3.48
CA TYR A 375 -5.00 -15.77 3.65
C TYR A 375 -5.73 -15.52 4.97
N VAL A 376 -5.30 -14.48 5.70
CA VAL A 376 -5.98 -14.01 6.92
C VAL A 376 -6.26 -12.52 6.84
N SER A 377 -7.52 -12.15 7.01
CA SER A 377 -7.93 -10.75 7.12
C SER A 377 -7.59 -10.20 8.50
N GLN A 378 -7.11 -8.96 8.58
CA GLN A 378 -6.93 -8.24 9.85
C GLN A 378 -8.23 -8.18 10.66
N ARG A 379 -9.39 -8.19 9.99
CA ARG A 379 -10.71 -8.26 10.65
C ARG A 379 -10.86 -9.49 11.54
N GLU A 380 -10.30 -10.61 11.12
CA GLU A 380 -10.40 -11.89 11.84
C GLU A 380 -9.23 -12.08 12.83
N ALA A 381 -8.07 -11.48 12.55
CA ALA A 381 -6.88 -11.59 13.40
C ALA A 381 -6.85 -10.56 14.52
N TYR A 382 -7.05 -9.27 14.21
CA TYR A 382 -6.94 -8.13 15.13
C TYR A 382 -8.06 -7.11 14.87
N PRO A 383 -9.30 -7.38 15.31
CA PRO A 383 -10.45 -6.50 15.09
C PRO A 383 -10.25 -5.13 15.72
N SER A 384 -9.46 -5.02 16.79
CA SER A 384 -9.05 -3.74 17.37
C SER A 384 -8.34 -2.83 16.37
N LEU A 385 -7.42 -3.37 15.56
CA LEU A 385 -6.76 -2.60 14.50
C LEU A 385 -7.71 -2.34 13.31
N TYR A 386 -8.53 -3.32 12.96
CA TYR A 386 -9.51 -3.20 11.87
C TYR A 386 -10.54 -2.09 12.12
N SER A 387 -10.91 -1.85 13.38
CA SER A 387 -11.87 -0.81 13.79
C SER A 387 -11.48 0.62 13.35
N LEU A 388 -10.21 0.85 13.01
CA LEU A 388 -9.68 2.16 12.63
C LEU A 388 -9.93 2.56 11.18
N ILE A 389 -10.54 1.72 10.34
CA ILE A 389 -10.75 2.02 8.89
C ILE A 389 -11.44 3.38 8.69
N ARG A 390 -12.47 3.69 9.48
CA ARG A 390 -13.18 4.97 9.41
C ARG A 390 -12.25 6.14 9.74
N ILE A 391 -11.51 6.08 10.85
CA ILE A 391 -10.55 7.13 11.22
C ILE A 391 -9.49 7.30 10.12
N ARG A 392 -8.92 6.19 9.62
CA ARG A 392 -7.89 6.20 8.58
C ARG A 392 -8.35 6.86 7.28
N GLU A 393 -9.65 6.82 6.97
CA GLU A 393 -10.20 7.53 5.80
C GLU A 393 -10.20 9.04 6.02
N HIS A 394 -10.60 9.47 7.21
CA HIS A 394 -10.76 10.88 7.59
C HIS A 394 -9.44 11.58 7.88
N ILE A 395 -8.37 10.86 8.25
CA ILE A 395 -7.05 11.47 8.45
C ILE A 395 -6.22 11.59 7.16
N LYS A 396 -6.68 11.01 6.03
CA LYS A 396 -6.04 11.02 4.69
C LYS A 396 -4.66 10.37 4.56
N LYS A 397 -3.90 10.27 5.63
CA LYS A 397 -2.49 9.86 5.64
C LYS A 397 -2.35 8.48 6.26
N ARG A 398 -1.26 7.80 5.91
CA ARG A 398 -0.94 6.47 6.46
C ARG A 398 -0.42 6.65 7.90
N PRO A 399 -1.12 6.17 8.95
CA PRO A 399 -0.60 6.27 10.31
C PRO A 399 0.59 5.32 10.52
N PRO A 400 1.29 5.37 11.68
CA PRO A 400 2.34 4.42 12.05
C PRO A 400 1.97 2.94 11.81
N LEU A 401 0.70 2.59 12.08
CA LEU A 401 0.13 1.27 11.83
C LEU A 401 0.31 0.77 10.40
N ALA A 402 0.30 1.65 9.39
CA ALA A 402 0.46 1.25 8.00
C ALA A 402 1.85 0.67 7.70
N THR A 403 2.84 0.98 8.54
CA THR A 403 4.18 0.38 8.47
C THR A 403 4.19 -0.98 9.16
N THR A 404 3.58 -1.08 10.34
CA THR A 404 3.67 -2.27 11.21
C THR A 404 2.70 -3.38 10.85
N GLU A 405 1.57 -3.08 10.21
CA GLU A 405 0.58 -4.08 9.76
C GLU A 405 1.13 -5.05 8.69
N LYS A 406 2.25 -4.69 8.07
CA LYS A 406 3.00 -5.55 7.13
C LYS A 406 3.88 -6.59 7.83
N ILE A 407 4.21 -6.41 9.11
CA ILE A 407 5.17 -7.26 9.83
C ILE A 407 4.45 -8.07 10.91
N GLN A 408 3.46 -8.84 10.49
CA GLN A 408 2.55 -9.56 11.38
C GLN A 408 2.74 -11.08 11.27
N GLN A 409 2.62 -11.78 12.41
CA GLN A 409 2.72 -13.24 12.51
C GLN A 409 1.42 -13.84 13.07
N TYR A 410 0.35 -13.81 12.28
CA TYR A 410 -0.95 -14.33 12.73
C TYR A 410 -0.94 -15.85 12.96
N VAL A 411 -0.08 -16.59 12.25
CA VAL A 411 0.18 -18.03 12.45
C VAL A 411 1.69 -18.22 12.47
N LYS A 412 2.23 -18.99 13.40
CA LYS A 412 3.66 -19.35 13.44
C LYS A 412 3.93 -20.70 12.78
N ALA A 413 5.19 -21.03 12.53
CA ALA A 413 5.59 -22.36 12.05
C ALA A 413 6.46 -23.13 13.07
N SER A 414 6.40 -24.46 13.01
CA SER A 414 7.37 -25.35 13.68
C SER A 414 8.76 -25.26 13.03
N GLY A 415 8.81 -24.97 11.74
CA GLY A 415 10.04 -24.81 10.95
C GLY A 415 10.52 -23.36 10.77
N LYS A 416 11.19 -23.09 9.64
CA LYS A 416 11.81 -21.79 9.37
C LYS A 416 10.77 -20.72 9.02
N GLU A 417 10.75 -19.64 9.77
CA GLU A 417 9.92 -18.47 9.49
C GLU A 417 10.66 -17.36 8.75
N ALA A 418 9.97 -16.73 7.79
CA ALA A 418 10.45 -15.56 7.08
C ALA A 418 9.35 -14.51 6.86
N ILE A 419 9.71 -13.23 6.72
CA ILE A 419 8.75 -12.16 6.37
C ILE A 419 9.25 -11.42 5.13
N VAL A 420 8.35 -11.19 4.18
CA VAL A 420 8.58 -10.35 3.00
C VAL A 420 7.64 -9.16 3.06
N ALA A 421 8.17 -7.94 2.95
CA ALA A 421 7.36 -6.73 2.99
C ALA A 421 7.77 -5.70 1.92
N GLY A 422 6.78 -4.97 1.41
CA GLY A 422 6.99 -3.89 0.46
C GLY A 422 7.28 -2.56 1.16
N PHE A 423 8.06 -1.68 0.54
CA PHE A 423 8.20 -0.29 0.99
C PHE A 423 8.21 0.70 -0.18
N TYR A 424 7.79 1.94 0.09
CA TYR A 424 7.65 2.98 -0.93
C TYR A 424 8.70 4.08 -0.78
N HIS A 425 8.80 4.65 0.42
CA HIS A 425 9.75 5.70 0.74
C HIS A 425 11.03 5.11 1.31
N GLU A 426 12.17 5.65 0.87
CA GLU A 426 13.48 5.35 1.44
C GLU A 426 13.52 5.72 2.93
N GLY A 427 14.30 4.95 3.70
CA GLY A 427 14.39 5.04 5.15
C GLY A 427 13.40 4.13 5.89
N TYR A 428 12.52 3.41 5.20
CA TYR A 428 11.63 2.43 5.82
C TYR A 428 12.16 0.99 5.73
N GLU A 429 13.21 0.74 4.97
CA GLU A 429 13.88 -0.56 4.89
C GLU A 429 14.38 -1.03 6.27
N GLU A 430 15.16 -0.20 6.96
CA GLU A 430 15.73 -0.54 8.26
C GLU A 430 14.68 -0.74 9.36
N PRO A 431 13.68 0.16 9.52
CA PRO A 431 12.60 -0.06 10.48
C PRO A 431 11.84 -1.37 10.24
N LEU A 432 11.53 -1.71 8.98
CA LEU A 432 10.84 -2.97 8.66
C LEU A 432 11.72 -4.18 8.98
N LEU A 433 13.00 -4.18 8.61
CA LEU A 433 13.93 -5.25 8.94
C LEU A 433 14.17 -5.36 10.46
N MET A 434 14.21 -4.24 11.18
CA MET A 434 14.27 -4.21 12.64
C MET A 434 13.05 -4.90 13.24
N LEU A 435 11.83 -4.57 12.78
CA LEU A 435 10.61 -5.24 13.25
C LEU A 435 10.61 -6.75 12.95
N MET A 436 11.08 -7.17 11.77
CA MET A 436 11.23 -8.59 11.44
C MET A 436 12.21 -9.29 12.40
N LYS A 437 13.36 -8.67 12.72
CA LYS A 437 14.30 -9.20 13.71
C LYS A 437 13.68 -9.31 15.10
N ARG A 438 12.82 -8.36 15.48
CA ARG A 438 12.07 -8.36 16.76
C ARG A 438 10.95 -9.39 16.80
N ARG A 439 10.34 -9.73 15.65
CA ARG A 439 9.43 -10.87 15.50
C ARG A 439 10.12 -12.23 15.71
N GLY A 440 11.45 -12.25 15.58
CA GLY A 440 12.24 -13.46 15.81
C GLY A 440 12.31 -14.39 14.58
N VAL A 441 11.93 -13.90 13.40
CA VAL A 441 12.01 -14.72 12.18
C VAL A 441 13.46 -14.98 11.76
N HIS A 442 13.64 -16.08 11.02
CA HIS A 442 14.94 -16.58 10.58
C HIS A 442 15.49 -15.79 9.39
N ALA A 443 14.60 -15.28 8.53
CA ALA A 443 14.96 -14.44 7.41
C ALA A 443 13.95 -13.30 7.20
N GLY A 444 14.41 -12.17 6.68
CA GLY A 444 13.57 -11.03 6.38
C GLY A 444 13.98 -10.40 5.07
N LEU A 445 13.02 -9.99 4.26
CA LEU A 445 13.24 -9.35 2.96
C LEU A 445 12.30 -8.15 2.81
N VAL A 446 12.88 -6.99 2.54
CA VAL A 446 12.14 -5.80 2.13
C VAL A 446 12.41 -5.49 0.67
N VAL A 447 11.35 -5.21 -0.08
CA VAL A 447 11.42 -4.96 -1.52
C VAL A 447 10.82 -3.60 -1.84
N LYS A 448 11.53 -2.81 -2.65
CA LYS A 448 10.99 -1.61 -3.27
C LYS A 448 10.29 -1.95 -4.58
N GLY A 449 9.04 -2.40 -4.47
CA GLY A 449 8.19 -2.66 -5.62
C GLY A 449 7.40 -1.42 -6.09
N GLU A 450 6.70 -1.58 -7.20
CA GLU A 450 5.79 -0.55 -7.72
C GLU A 450 4.68 -0.24 -6.69
N GLU A 451 4.39 1.05 -6.51
CA GLU A 451 3.38 1.54 -5.56
C GLU A 451 3.63 1.16 -4.08
N GLY A 452 4.83 0.67 -3.76
CA GLY A 452 5.21 0.20 -2.44
C GLY A 452 4.87 -1.26 -2.19
N GLY A 453 4.44 -2.00 -3.22
CA GLY A 453 4.23 -3.44 -3.13
C GLY A 453 5.55 -4.20 -2.97
N LEU A 454 5.47 -5.51 -2.74
CA LEU A 454 6.64 -6.36 -2.53
C LEU A 454 7.12 -7.12 -3.78
N SER A 455 6.43 -6.95 -4.90
CA SER A 455 6.79 -7.64 -6.14
C SER A 455 7.90 -6.90 -6.91
N MET A 456 8.96 -7.64 -7.26
CA MET A 456 9.95 -7.25 -8.25
C MET A 456 9.34 -7.26 -9.66
N THR A 457 9.93 -6.47 -10.54
CA THR A 457 9.49 -6.26 -11.93
C THR A 457 10.55 -6.71 -12.91
N THR A 458 10.14 -7.04 -14.13
CA THR A 458 11.04 -7.33 -15.26
C THR A 458 11.51 -6.07 -15.98
N ARG A 459 11.08 -4.88 -15.55
CA ARG A 459 11.36 -3.63 -16.24
C ARG A 459 12.85 -3.30 -16.19
N LEU A 460 13.37 -2.73 -17.28
CA LEU A 460 14.73 -2.18 -17.26
C LEU A 460 14.81 -1.00 -16.28
N ARG A 461 15.94 -0.89 -15.58
CA ARG A 461 16.22 0.25 -14.70
C ARG A 461 15.99 1.57 -15.44
N SER A 462 15.23 2.47 -14.82
CA SER A 462 15.08 3.82 -15.35
C SER A 462 16.35 4.61 -15.13
N VAL A 463 17.01 5.01 -16.22
CA VAL A 463 18.26 5.80 -16.22
C VAL A 463 18.08 7.18 -15.54
N ASN A 464 16.83 7.65 -15.43
CA ASN A 464 16.50 8.97 -14.88
C ASN A 464 16.33 8.99 -13.35
N THR A 465 16.44 7.85 -12.66
CA THR A 465 16.31 7.81 -11.20
C THR A 465 17.69 8.06 -10.58
N THR A 466 17.98 9.32 -10.27
CA THR A 466 19.25 9.74 -9.65
C THR A 466 19.17 9.88 -8.13
N ARG A 467 17.97 9.82 -7.54
CA ARG A 467 17.76 9.93 -6.08
C ARG A 467 16.93 8.78 -5.53
N GLY A 468 17.45 8.18 -4.46
CA GLY A 468 16.85 7.10 -3.68
C GLY A 468 16.89 5.73 -4.35
N HIS A 469 16.46 4.71 -3.60
CA HIS A 469 16.49 3.33 -4.06
C HIS A 469 15.64 3.13 -5.35
N PRO A 470 16.12 2.39 -6.35
CA PRO A 470 15.34 2.07 -7.54
C PRO A 470 14.24 1.04 -7.26
N VAL A 471 13.28 0.90 -8.18
CA VAL A 471 12.38 -0.27 -8.20
C VAL A 471 13.25 -1.53 -8.35
N ASN A 472 12.87 -2.62 -7.67
CA ASN A 472 13.64 -3.86 -7.51
C ASN A 472 14.81 -3.79 -6.50
N TYR A 473 15.00 -2.67 -5.82
CA TYR A 473 15.90 -2.66 -4.67
C TYR A 473 15.38 -3.60 -3.58
N CYS A 474 16.26 -4.47 -3.10
CA CYS A 474 15.99 -5.46 -2.07
C CYS A 474 17.01 -5.31 -0.95
N SER A 475 16.55 -5.42 0.29
CA SER A 475 17.42 -5.53 1.46
C SER A 475 16.87 -6.58 2.42
N GLY A 476 17.73 -7.26 3.15
CA GLY A 476 17.29 -8.37 3.98
C GLY A 476 18.33 -8.91 4.92
N PHE A 477 17.95 -9.95 5.64
CA PHE A 477 18.84 -10.74 6.47
C PHE A 477 18.47 -12.22 6.44
N ARG A 478 19.45 -13.06 6.75
CA ARG A 478 19.28 -14.50 6.99
C ARG A 478 20.05 -14.94 8.23
N SER A 479 19.48 -15.88 8.99
CA SER A 479 20.17 -16.53 10.12
C SER A 479 21.29 -17.44 9.60
N LEU A 480 22.46 -17.38 10.22
CA LEU A 480 23.59 -18.27 9.91
C LEU A 480 23.50 -19.61 10.66
N ASP A 481 22.87 -19.63 11.84
CA ASP A 481 22.68 -20.83 12.65
C ASP A 481 21.22 -21.28 12.64
N ILE A 482 21.03 -22.58 12.39
CA ILE A 482 19.73 -23.28 12.42
C ILE A 482 19.44 -23.81 13.84
N SER A 483 20.44 -23.85 14.73
CA SER A 483 20.40 -24.65 15.97
C SER A 483 20.33 -23.89 17.29
N CYS A 484 20.15 -22.56 17.31
CA CYS A 484 20.16 -21.81 18.58
C CYS A 484 18.99 -20.82 18.71
N THR A 485 17.86 -21.33 19.20
CA THR A 485 16.82 -20.53 19.86
C THR A 485 16.99 -20.67 21.37
N SER A 486 18.11 -20.18 21.92
CA SER A 486 18.20 -19.95 23.36
C SER A 486 18.11 -18.45 23.63
N GLU A 487 17.27 -18.07 24.58
CA GLU A 487 16.89 -16.67 24.88
C GLU A 487 18.06 -15.78 25.37
N LEU A 488 19.28 -16.33 25.51
CA LEU A 488 20.49 -15.61 25.90
C LEU A 488 21.64 -15.66 24.86
N GLY A 489 21.49 -16.40 23.76
CA GLY A 489 22.50 -16.49 22.69
C GLY A 489 22.14 -15.61 21.49
N GLY A 490 22.96 -14.62 21.16
CA GLY A 490 22.72 -13.78 19.98
C GLY A 490 22.70 -14.59 18.69
N VAL A 491 21.59 -14.56 17.95
CA VAL A 491 21.49 -15.16 16.61
C VAL A 491 22.33 -14.32 15.63
N THR A 492 23.41 -14.89 15.10
CA THR A 492 24.22 -14.23 14.07
C THR A 492 23.42 -14.16 12.77
N ARG A 493 23.16 -12.94 12.30
CA ARG A 493 22.41 -12.68 11.07
C ARG A 493 23.31 -12.01 10.04
N GLN A 494 23.30 -12.53 8.81
CA GLN A 494 23.97 -11.91 7.68
C GLN A 494 22.99 -11.00 6.94
N GLY A 495 23.27 -9.70 6.94
CA GLY A 495 22.52 -8.72 6.15
C GLY A 495 22.97 -8.69 4.68
N PHE A 496 22.08 -8.27 3.79
CA PHE A 496 22.38 -8.03 2.39
C PHE A 496 21.54 -6.88 1.83
N SER A 497 22.03 -6.23 0.78
CA SER A 497 21.27 -5.29 -0.04
C SER A 497 21.74 -5.37 -1.49
N LEU A 498 20.80 -5.41 -2.44
CA LEU A 498 21.08 -5.44 -3.87
C LEU A 498 19.93 -4.87 -4.70
N GLU A 499 20.20 -4.57 -5.97
CA GLU A 499 19.18 -4.27 -6.97
C GLU A 499 19.00 -5.51 -7.86
N VAL A 500 17.78 -6.03 -7.95
CA VAL A 500 17.49 -7.18 -8.81
C VAL A 500 17.27 -6.72 -10.26
N ASN A 501 18.15 -7.16 -11.15
CA ASN A 501 18.01 -6.96 -12.59
C ASN A 501 17.52 -8.25 -13.25
N ALA A 502 16.24 -8.32 -13.58
CA ALA A 502 15.63 -9.53 -14.16
C ALA A 502 16.33 -9.98 -15.47
N LYS A 503 16.94 -9.06 -16.22
CA LYS A 503 17.68 -9.39 -17.46
C LYS A 503 18.90 -10.30 -17.19
N GLU A 504 19.56 -10.14 -16.05
CA GLU A 504 20.71 -10.98 -15.65
C GLU A 504 20.28 -12.43 -15.32
N HIS A 505 18.98 -12.64 -15.12
CA HIS A 505 18.38 -13.94 -14.82
C HIS A 505 17.56 -14.49 -16.01
N GLY A 506 17.82 -13.99 -17.22
CA GLY A 506 17.23 -14.51 -18.46
C GLY A 506 15.83 -14.00 -18.79
N PHE A 507 15.31 -13.01 -18.07
CA PHE A 507 14.01 -12.41 -18.39
C PHE A 507 14.14 -11.32 -19.45
N GLN A 508 13.19 -11.29 -20.40
CA GLN A 508 13.09 -10.18 -21.34
C GLN A 508 12.53 -8.94 -20.63
N PRO A 509 13.16 -7.77 -20.77
CA PRO A 509 12.66 -6.56 -20.15
C PRO A 509 11.28 -6.19 -20.66
N THR A 510 10.31 -6.13 -19.75
CA THR A 510 8.91 -5.82 -20.06
C THR A 510 8.34 -4.84 -19.05
N ASP A 511 7.42 -3.99 -19.48
CA ASP A 511 6.66 -3.16 -18.55
C ASP A 511 5.65 -4.02 -17.79
N THR A 512 5.41 -3.68 -16.53
CA THR A 512 4.40 -4.36 -15.72
C THR A 512 3.00 -4.14 -16.32
N PRO A 513 2.20 -5.20 -16.50
CA PRO A 513 0.81 -5.07 -16.91
C PRO A 513 0.04 -4.12 -15.99
N ARG A 514 -0.70 -3.19 -16.60
CA ARG A 514 -1.59 -2.30 -15.87
C ARG A 514 -2.95 -2.95 -15.67
N THR A 515 -3.48 -2.79 -14.47
CA THR A 515 -4.80 -3.29 -14.09
C THR A 515 -5.74 -2.16 -13.67
N ASP A 516 -5.23 -0.97 -13.38
CA ASP A 516 -6.01 0.27 -13.16
C ASP A 516 -7.28 0.06 -12.29
N ARG A 517 -7.08 -0.45 -11.06
CA ARG A 517 -8.12 -0.80 -10.08
C ARG A 517 -9.12 -1.88 -10.56
N SER A 518 -8.73 -2.73 -11.49
CA SER A 518 -9.54 -3.89 -11.90
C SER A 518 -9.12 -5.15 -11.16
N VAL A 519 -10.01 -5.64 -10.29
CA VAL A 519 -9.83 -6.94 -9.62
C VAL A 519 -9.90 -8.08 -10.64
N SER A 520 -10.89 -8.05 -11.54
CA SER A 520 -11.04 -9.07 -12.57
C SER A 520 -9.83 -9.13 -13.49
N LYS A 521 -9.23 -7.99 -13.88
CA LYS A 521 -8.02 -8.00 -14.71
C LYS A 521 -6.80 -8.57 -13.98
N ASN A 522 -6.67 -8.34 -12.67
CA ASN A 522 -5.63 -8.99 -11.89
C ASN A 522 -5.82 -10.52 -11.88
N ILE A 523 -7.05 -10.98 -11.67
CA ILE A 523 -7.38 -12.40 -11.66
C ILE A 523 -7.11 -13.03 -13.03
N GLU A 524 -7.60 -12.41 -14.10
CA GLU A 524 -7.39 -12.87 -15.48
C GLU A 524 -5.90 -13.07 -15.79
N LEU A 525 -5.08 -12.05 -15.52
CA LEU A 525 -3.63 -12.10 -15.77
C LEU A 525 -2.92 -13.17 -14.93
N GLY A 526 -3.34 -13.37 -13.68
CA GLY A 526 -2.74 -14.36 -12.81
C GLY A 526 -3.18 -15.79 -13.14
N LEU A 527 -4.46 -16.02 -13.47
CA LEU A 527 -4.96 -17.33 -13.89
C LEU A 527 -4.36 -17.75 -15.23
N ALA A 528 -4.29 -16.83 -16.20
CA ALA A 528 -3.61 -17.09 -17.47
C ALA A 528 -2.14 -17.52 -17.25
N ALA A 529 -1.42 -16.78 -16.42
CA ALA A 529 -0.04 -17.11 -16.07
C ALA A 529 0.07 -18.47 -15.35
N LEU A 530 -0.77 -18.75 -14.35
CA LEU A 530 -0.78 -20.05 -13.65
C LEU A 530 -1.23 -21.22 -14.56
N GLY A 531 -1.96 -20.92 -15.63
CA GLY A 531 -2.30 -21.87 -16.69
C GLY A 531 -1.18 -22.11 -17.72
N GLY A 532 -0.01 -21.48 -17.54
CA GLY A 532 1.17 -21.65 -18.39
C GLY A 532 1.29 -20.63 -19.53
N GLU A 533 0.39 -19.64 -19.64
CA GLU A 533 0.48 -18.59 -20.66
C GLU A 533 1.73 -17.72 -20.40
N LYS A 534 2.72 -17.80 -21.31
CA LYS A 534 3.96 -17.05 -21.21
C LYS A 534 3.72 -15.56 -21.48
N GLY A 535 4.40 -14.70 -20.74
CA GLY A 535 4.32 -13.25 -20.90
C GLY A 535 4.69 -12.50 -19.61
N PRO A 536 4.49 -11.17 -19.56
CA PRO A 536 4.93 -10.35 -18.44
C PRO A 536 4.37 -10.77 -17.07
N SER A 537 3.12 -11.25 -17.02
CA SER A 537 2.51 -11.75 -15.76
C SER A 537 3.17 -13.04 -15.28
N TYR A 538 3.39 -13.98 -16.19
CA TYR A 538 4.11 -15.24 -15.93
C TYR A 538 5.54 -14.96 -15.46
N ASP A 539 6.28 -14.14 -16.20
CA ASP A 539 7.67 -13.80 -15.87
C ASP A 539 7.77 -13.14 -14.49
N ARG A 540 6.83 -12.24 -14.17
CA ARG A 540 6.78 -11.60 -12.85
C ARG A 540 6.52 -12.62 -11.74
N ILE A 541 5.62 -13.58 -11.93
CA ILE A 541 5.34 -14.61 -10.92
C ILE A 541 6.58 -15.51 -10.73
N VAL A 542 7.20 -15.98 -11.82
CA VAL A 542 8.41 -16.82 -11.75
C VAL A 542 9.56 -16.08 -11.08
N LEU A 543 9.82 -14.82 -11.50
CA LEU A 543 10.86 -13.99 -10.91
C LEU A 543 10.64 -13.85 -9.40
N ASN A 544 9.43 -13.52 -8.95
CA ASN A 544 9.18 -13.32 -7.54
C ASN A 544 9.20 -14.62 -6.73
N ALA A 545 8.71 -15.74 -7.26
CA ALA A 545 8.80 -17.03 -6.58
C ALA A 545 10.27 -17.45 -6.37
N GLY A 546 11.05 -17.49 -7.45
CA GLY A 546 12.45 -17.94 -7.38
C GLY A 546 13.36 -16.95 -6.65
N MET A 547 13.21 -15.65 -6.87
CA MET A 547 14.10 -14.66 -6.26
C MET A 547 13.87 -14.50 -4.76
N VAL A 548 12.62 -14.51 -4.31
CA VAL A 548 12.33 -14.46 -2.88
C VAL A 548 12.91 -15.70 -2.19
N ASP A 549 12.78 -16.87 -2.80
CA ASP A 549 13.36 -18.10 -2.26
C ASP A 549 14.89 -18.04 -2.15
N HIS A 550 15.56 -17.58 -3.20
CA HIS A 550 17.01 -17.38 -3.21
C HIS A 550 17.45 -16.39 -2.13
N LEU A 551 16.81 -15.22 -2.07
CA LEU A 551 17.17 -14.14 -1.13
C LEU A 551 16.89 -14.50 0.33
N LEU A 552 15.86 -15.29 0.61
CA LEU A 552 15.57 -15.79 1.95
C LEU A 552 16.46 -16.97 2.35
N GLY A 553 17.27 -17.52 1.44
CA GLY A 553 18.10 -18.70 1.70
C GLY A 553 17.27 -19.96 1.94
N VAL A 554 16.20 -20.11 1.16
CA VAL A 554 15.36 -21.31 1.16
C VAL A 554 16.17 -22.50 0.65
N ASN A 555 16.02 -23.66 1.31
CA ASN A 555 16.72 -24.87 0.91
C ASN A 555 16.38 -25.24 -0.55
N GLY A 556 17.40 -25.55 -1.36
CA GLY A 556 17.23 -25.86 -2.78
C GLY A 556 16.97 -24.64 -3.68
N ALA A 557 17.29 -23.44 -3.18
CA ALA A 557 17.27 -22.17 -3.92
C ALA A 557 18.62 -21.42 -3.83
N GLU A 558 19.70 -22.12 -3.48
CA GLU A 558 21.05 -21.55 -3.39
C GLU A 558 21.53 -21.08 -4.77
N ASP A 559 21.22 -21.85 -5.82
CA ASP A 559 21.37 -21.44 -7.21
C ASP A 559 20.07 -20.78 -7.70
N ILE A 560 20.22 -19.55 -8.18
CA ILE A 560 19.13 -18.73 -8.70
C ILE A 560 18.43 -19.36 -9.91
N SER A 561 19.16 -20.06 -10.79
CA SER A 561 18.57 -20.75 -11.94
C SER A 561 17.66 -21.87 -11.47
N VAL A 562 18.12 -22.67 -10.51
CA VAL A 562 17.33 -23.77 -9.93
C VAL A 562 16.07 -23.24 -9.23
N ALA A 563 16.19 -22.12 -8.51
CA ALA A 563 15.06 -21.46 -7.86
C ALA A 563 14.02 -20.94 -8.88
N LEU A 564 14.45 -20.44 -10.03
CA LEU A 564 13.56 -20.01 -11.10
C LEU A 564 12.95 -21.21 -11.84
N ASP A 565 13.72 -22.27 -12.08
CA ASP A 565 13.26 -23.45 -12.81
C ASP A 565 12.18 -24.23 -12.04
N ARG A 566 12.30 -24.38 -10.72
CA ARG A 566 11.22 -24.98 -9.91
C ARG A 566 9.93 -24.16 -9.93
N ALA A 567 10.03 -22.83 -10.02
CA ALA A 567 8.88 -21.96 -10.15
C ALA A 567 8.23 -22.09 -11.54
N ARG A 568 9.03 -22.22 -12.60
CA ARG A 568 8.53 -22.52 -13.96
C ARG A 568 7.82 -23.87 -13.98
N GLU A 569 8.45 -24.91 -13.45
CA GLU A 569 7.88 -26.27 -13.39
C GLU A 569 6.54 -26.30 -12.63
N ALA A 570 6.46 -25.61 -11.49
CA ALA A 570 5.23 -25.53 -10.70
C ALA A 570 4.06 -24.90 -11.47
N ILE A 571 4.34 -23.93 -12.35
CA ILE A 571 3.35 -23.31 -13.23
C ILE A 571 3.04 -24.21 -14.43
N ASP A 572 4.08 -24.64 -15.15
CA ASP A 572 3.95 -25.35 -16.43
C ASP A 572 3.34 -26.75 -16.29
N SER A 573 3.50 -27.37 -15.12
CA SER A 573 2.81 -28.63 -14.76
C SER A 573 1.32 -28.44 -14.43
N GLY A 574 0.84 -27.20 -14.31
CA GLY A 574 -0.52 -26.88 -13.86
C GLY A 574 -0.76 -27.03 -12.35
N ASN A 575 0.27 -27.43 -11.59
CA ASN A 575 0.16 -27.64 -10.15
C ASN A 575 -0.18 -26.35 -9.40
N ALA A 576 0.42 -25.22 -9.77
CA ALA A 576 0.16 -23.94 -9.11
C ALA A 576 -1.30 -23.48 -9.27
N LEU A 577 -1.89 -23.69 -10.46
CA LEU A 577 -3.31 -23.44 -10.68
C LEU A 577 -4.18 -24.39 -9.84
N LYS A 578 -3.82 -25.67 -9.77
CA LYS A 578 -4.50 -26.66 -8.93
C LYS A 578 -4.50 -26.25 -7.45
N ARG A 579 -3.36 -25.75 -6.92
CA ARG A 579 -3.23 -25.23 -5.54
C ARG A 579 -4.23 -24.10 -5.27
N LEU A 580 -4.32 -23.13 -6.17
CA LEU A 580 -5.25 -22.00 -6.03
C LEU A 580 -6.72 -22.47 -6.04
N ILE A 581 -7.08 -23.38 -6.94
CA ILE A 581 -8.43 -23.96 -7.01
C ILE A 581 -8.75 -24.78 -5.75
N ASN A 582 -7.79 -25.56 -5.26
CA ASN A 582 -7.93 -26.31 -4.02
C ASN A 582 -8.12 -25.39 -2.82
N TYR A 583 -7.35 -24.31 -2.72
CA TYR A 583 -7.53 -23.28 -1.69
C TYR A 583 -8.97 -22.77 -1.66
N ILE A 584 -9.53 -22.38 -2.82
CA ILE A 584 -10.92 -21.89 -2.91
C ILE A 584 -11.88 -22.92 -2.34
N LYS A 585 -11.76 -24.20 -2.72
CA LYS A 585 -12.65 -25.29 -2.26
C LYS A 585 -12.48 -25.59 -0.77
N VAL A 586 -11.25 -25.73 -0.29
CA VAL A 586 -10.94 -26.15 1.09
C VAL A 586 -11.23 -25.04 2.08
N SER A 587 -11.07 -23.77 1.69
CA SER A 587 -11.40 -22.60 2.54
C SER A 587 -12.83 -22.60 3.08
N HIS A 588 -13.79 -23.20 2.35
CA HIS A 588 -15.17 -23.39 2.80
C HIS A 588 -15.35 -24.58 3.76
N ARG A 589 -14.51 -25.62 3.65
CA ARG A 589 -14.60 -26.84 4.47
C ARG A 589 -13.97 -26.66 5.85
N VAL A 590 -12.95 -25.80 5.94
CA VAL A 590 -12.38 -25.39 7.23
C VAL A 590 -13.22 -24.31 7.92
N GLY A 591 -14.24 -23.78 7.22
CA GLY A 591 -15.18 -22.74 7.64
C GLY A 591 -16.12 -23.15 8.75
#